data_AF-A0A150Q2C8-F1
#
_entry.id   AF-A0A150Q2C8-F1
#
_cell.length_a   1.000
_cell.length_b   1.000
_cell.length_c   1.000
_cell.angle_alpha   90.00
_cell.angle_beta   90.00
_cell.angle_gamma   90.00
#
_symmetry.space_group_name_H-M   'P 1'
#
loop_
_entity.id
_entity.type
_entity.pdbx_description
1 polymer ?
#
loop_
_entity_poly.entity_id
_entity_poly.type
_entity_poly.pdbx_seq_one_letter_code
_entity_poly.pdbx_strand_id
1 'polypeptide(L)'
;MLVTKRSVARHAHRKTALALILLGIAASGGALSGGCGARTGLNIPPPAPECEVDADCPGADDLCKPVFCQLFAAEQPDAGAAPSPDGVPGGEAPRRGGTCVELAPVDCDDGDPCTRDSCESATGTCSYGPSTLDTDGDGFRAALPGTIPGDPLACGDDCDDASAAAFPGGREICDGVDNDCDGTVDNGARFVPLDADATRISGDIAPAGAGGLAWSGTSYAALYTGTTQGFNLYRSMISAEGEPLPPGEEIITPKNGDASGGPIVWVGDRYGAAWQDRRDGDYEVYFSLLDADGQKVQGGDRRLSEAFGFSVNVALTWNGTEFIPVWQDERNGIFDLFAQRIDIDGNLIGENVQLTDASGGFGNEAPAAAAGQSGIGVAWATGDATTHFIQFRTFSAELDPISDIVTLTNGQTDAVYPTVVWNRDRYVVAWFDKSANPKAIYAATVSEDGTILAEPRAISSPGPFRSRYPYLRALGDRVLAIYSDDRDQNDGYELYAVTVSADLVPLSVEQRLTFAPRDSIGPIATFGPEGDVGILFRDDREGGEHHVFFTRLGCIAGD
;
A
#
# COMPACT_ATOMS: atom_id res chain seq x y z
N MET A 1 10.20 62.61 -23.73
CA MET A 1 10.25 62.20 -25.15
C MET A 1 9.53 60.87 -25.26
N LEU A 2 8.21 60.91 -25.48
CA LEU A 2 7.55 60.79 -26.80
C LEU A 2 7.84 59.44 -27.49
N VAL A 3 6.90 58.48 -27.54
CA VAL A 3 5.71 58.38 -28.46
C VAL A 3 6.17 57.82 -29.81
N THR A 4 5.66 56.72 -30.41
CA THR A 4 4.28 56.24 -30.64
C THR A 4 4.30 54.85 -31.33
N LYS A 5 3.43 53.89 -30.97
CA LYS A 5 2.10 53.52 -31.53
C LYS A 5 2.03 53.09 -33.01
N ARG A 6 1.36 51.94 -33.26
CA ARG A 6 -0.03 51.79 -33.80
C ARG A 6 -0.34 50.29 -34.00
N SER A 7 -1.34 49.71 -33.33
CA SER A 7 -2.79 49.60 -33.69
C SER A 7 -3.01 48.92 -35.05
N VAL A 8 -3.94 47.97 -35.20
CA VAL A 8 -5.39 48.23 -35.34
C VAL A 8 -6.24 47.06 -34.83
N ALA A 9 -7.31 47.43 -34.15
CA ALA A 9 -8.43 46.60 -33.67
C ALA A 9 -9.63 46.63 -34.66
N ARG A 10 -10.70 45.91 -34.27
CA ARG A 10 -12.16 46.08 -34.55
C ARG A 10 -12.74 44.79 -35.14
N HIS A 11 -13.92 44.29 -34.79
CA HIS A 11 -15.02 44.70 -33.88
C HIS A 11 -15.87 43.42 -33.70
N ALA A 12 -16.32 43.07 -32.49
CA ALA A 12 -17.62 43.44 -31.92
C ALA A 12 -18.80 42.93 -32.80
N HIS A 13 -19.75 42.13 -32.33
CA HIS A 13 -20.64 42.47 -31.22
C HIS A 13 -21.66 41.34 -30.93
N ARG A 14 -21.89 41.12 -29.63
CA ARG A 14 -23.18 41.19 -28.90
C ARG A 14 -24.07 39.93 -28.75
N LYS A 15 -24.15 39.57 -27.45
CA LYS A 15 -25.31 39.71 -26.52
C LYS A 15 -26.21 38.49 -26.36
N THR A 16 -26.12 37.80 -25.21
CA THR A 16 -26.87 38.01 -23.93
C THR A 16 -28.35 37.65 -24.06
N ALA A 17 -29.02 36.97 -23.13
CA ALA A 17 -28.68 36.36 -21.85
C ALA A 17 -29.97 35.72 -21.27
N LEU A 18 -29.84 35.15 -20.07
CA LEU A 18 -30.87 34.88 -19.05
C LEU A 18 -31.79 33.66 -19.28
N ALA A 19 -32.24 32.93 -18.27
CA ALA A 19 -31.84 32.72 -16.88
C ALA A 19 -32.89 31.76 -16.26
N LEU A 20 -32.39 30.83 -15.44
CA LEU A 20 -32.92 30.35 -14.15
C LEU A 20 -34.43 30.03 -13.96
N ILE A 21 -34.63 28.86 -13.31
CA ILE A 21 -35.27 28.67 -11.99
C ILE A 21 -36.53 27.75 -11.90
N LEU A 22 -36.33 26.75 -11.04
CA LEU A 22 -37.17 26.08 -10.03
C LEU A 22 -38.26 25.02 -10.32
N LEU A 23 -38.09 23.96 -9.50
CA LEU A 23 -39.04 23.09 -8.81
C LEU A 23 -40.47 23.63 -8.61
N GLY A 24 -41.43 22.70 -8.65
CA GLY A 24 -42.74 22.84 -8.03
C GLY A 24 -43.35 21.49 -7.62
N ILE A 25 -43.41 21.25 -6.32
CA ILE A 25 -44.34 20.30 -5.65
C ILE A 25 -45.65 21.07 -5.41
N ALA A 26 -46.82 20.44 -5.57
CA ALA A 26 -47.99 20.72 -4.72
C ALA A 26 -49.11 19.68 -4.90
N ALA A 27 -49.67 19.28 -3.74
CA ALA A 27 -50.85 18.45 -3.60
C ALA A 27 -52.11 19.30 -3.26
N SER A 28 -53.27 18.66 -3.45
CA SER A 28 -54.57 18.85 -2.77
C SER A 28 -55.61 19.87 -3.30
N GLY A 29 -56.84 19.35 -3.59
CA GLY A 29 -58.06 19.76 -2.88
C GLY A 29 -59.20 20.48 -3.63
N GLY A 30 -60.24 19.71 -4.06
CA GLY A 30 -61.71 20.03 -4.12
C GLY A 30 -62.23 21.22 -4.96
N ALA A 31 -63.45 21.28 -5.52
CA ALA A 31 -64.62 20.41 -5.60
C ALA A 31 -65.67 21.00 -6.60
N LEU A 32 -66.54 20.14 -7.17
CA LEU A 32 -67.88 20.38 -7.79
C LEU A 32 -67.94 21.21 -9.11
N SER A 33 -68.57 20.77 -10.20
CA SER A 33 -69.98 20.35 -10.35
C SER A 33 -70.24 19.74 -11.75
N GLY A 34 -71.35 19.00 -11.88
CA GLY A 34 -71.64 18.04 -12.95
C GLY A 34 -72.11 18.58 -14.31
N GLY A 35 -72.13 17.66 -15.27
CA GLY A 35 -72.75 17.80 -16.58
C GLY A 35 -72.57 16.52 -17.40
N CYS A 36 -73.65 15.75 -17.57
CA CYS A 36 -73.72 14.54 -18.40
C CYS A 36 -73.34 14.81 -19.86
N GLY A 37 -72.57 13.91 -20.47
CA GLY A 37 -72.32 13.94 -21.90
C GLY A 37 -71.47 12.77 -22.37
N ALA A 38 -72.15 11.73 -22.85
CA ALA A 38 -71.71 10.73 -23.84
C ALA A 38 -70.24 10.27 -23.84
N ARG A 39 -70.11 8.99 -23.52
CA ARG A 39 -69.04 8.08 -23.92
C ARG A 39 -68.49 8.41 -25.32
N THR A 40 -67.22 8.80 -25.37
CA THR A 40 -66.28 8.21 -26.32
C THR A 40 -65.10 7.75 -25.48
N GLY A 41 -65.13 6.48 -25.07
CA GLY A 41 -63.87 5.81 -24.83
C GLY A 41 -63.09 5.98 -26.13
N LEU A 42 -62.00 6.74 -26.09
CA LEU A 42 -61.00 6.62 -27.13
C LEU A 42 -60.66 5.13 -27.14
N ASN A 43 -61.16 4.44 -28.16
CA ASN A 43 -60.81 3.08 -28.44
C ASN A 43 -59.36 3.19 -28.93
N ILE A 44 -58.43 3.35 -27.99
CA ILE A 44 -57.01 3.18 -28.26
C ILE A 44 -56.95 1.73 -28.73
N PRO A 45 -56.65 1.47 -30.01
CA PRO A 45 -56.52 0.10 -30.47
C PRO A 45 -55.54 -0.59 -29.52
N PRO A 46 -55.79 -1.86 -29.14
CA PRO A 46 -54.83 -2.60 -28.32
C PRO A 46 -53.43 -2.44 -28.93
N PRO A 47 -52.39 -2.26 -28.10
CA PRO A 47 -51.03 -2.13 -28.60
C PRO A 47 -50.76 -3.27 -29.58
N ALA A 48 -50.06 -2.94 -30.68
CA ALA A 48 -49.69 -3.96 -31.66
C ALA A 48 -48.97 -5.12 -30.95
N PRO A 49 -49.18 -6.37 -31.39
CA PRO A 49 -48.47 -7.50 -30.81
C PRO A 49 -46.97 -7.31 -30.94
N GLU A 50 -46.23 -7.73 -29.91
CA GLU A 50 -44.78 -7.53 -29.86
C GLU A 50 -44.05 -8.51 -30.78
N CYS A 51 -44.62 -9.70 -31.00
CA CYS A 51 -44.02 -10.77 -31.81
C CYS A 51 -45.09 -11.67 -32.45
N GLU A 52 -44.76 -12.36 -33.55
CA GLU A 52 -45.51 -13.51 -34.07
C GLU A 52 -44.70 -14.81 -34.07
N VAL A 53 -43.37 -14.70 -34.14
CA VAL A 53 -42.41 -15.80 -33.93
C VAL A 53 -41.33 -15.36 -32.95
N ASP A 54 -40.60 -16.32 -32.35
CA ASP A 54 -39.53 -16.01 -31.40
C ASP A 54 -38.49 -15.03 -31.98
N ALA A 55 -38.16 -15.16 -33.28
CA ALA A 55 -37.20 -14.29 -33.97
C ALA A 55 -37.64 -12.82 -34.08
N ASP A 56 -38.91 -12.49 -33.83
CA ASP A 56 -39.39 -11.10 -33.79
C ASP A 56 -39.04 -10.43 -32.45
N CYS A 57 -38.73 -11.21 -31.42
CA CYS A 57 -38.38 -10.69 -30.10
C CYS A 57 -36.95 -10.13 -30.07
N PRO A 58 -36.74 -8.91 -29.56
CA PRO A 58 -35.40 -8.38 -29.32
C PRO A 58 -34.61 -9.31 -28.39
N GLY A 59 -33.41 -9.74 -28.82
CA GLY A 59 -32.56 -10.66 -28.05
C GLY A 59 -32.85 -12.14 -28.25
N ALA A 60 -33.74 -12.53 -29.18
CA ALA A 60 -34.03 -13.93 -29.49
C ALA A 60 -32.83 -14.71 -30.08
N ASP A 61 -31.78 -14.01 -30.50
CA ASP A 61 -30.50 -14.56 -30.94
C ASP A 61 -29.50 -14.83 -29.79
N ASP A 62 -29.77 -14.32 -28.59
CA ASP A 62 -29.00 -14.62 -27.38
C ASP A 62 -29.56 -15.88 -26.69
N LEU A 63 -28.99 -17.03 -27.02
CA LEU A 63 -29.37 -18.31 -26.44
C LEU A 63 -29.00 -18.44 -24.95
N CYS A 64 -28.20 -17.52 -24.40
CA CYS A 64 -27.89 -17.46 -22.98
C CYS A 64 -28.95 -16.72 -22.18
N LYS A 65 -29.72 -15.84 -22.84
CA LYS A 65 -30.89 -15.15 -22.27
C LYS A 65 -32.09 -15.39 -23.18
N PRO A 66 -32.57 -16.64 -23.26
CA PRO A 66 -33.54 -17.01 -24.27
C PRO A 66 -34.85 -16.23 -24.08
N VAL A 67 -35.31 -15.59 -25.16
CA VAL A 67 -36.60 -14.91 -25.24
C VAL A 67 -37.46 -15.65 -26.24
N PHE A 68 -38.72 -15.91 -25.88
CA PHE A 68 -39.66 -16.55 -26.79
C PHE A 68 -40.96 -15.76 -26.90
N CYS A 69 -41.65 -15.94 -28.02
CA CYS A 69 -42.91 -15.30 -28.27
C CYS A 69 -44.06 -16.08 -27.61
N GLN A 70 -44.55 -15.59 -26.47
CA GLN A 70 -45.73 -16.16 -25.85
C GLN A 70 -46.98 -15.68 -26.57
N LEU A 71 -47.49 -16.52 -27.48
CA LEU A 71 -48.71 -16.24 -28.23
C LEU A 71 -49.92 -16.08 -27.29
N PHE A 72 -50.77 -15.09 -27.58
CA PHE A 72 -52.01 -14.88 -26.83
C PHE A 72 -52.94 -16.09 -26.94
N ALA A 73 -53.57 -16.47 -25.82
CA ALA A 73 -54.54 -17.57 -25.82
C ALA A 73 -55.74 -17.21 -26.73
N ALA A 74 -56.28 -18.20 -27.45
CA ALA A 74 -57.36 -18.02 -28.42
C ALA A 74 -58.64 -17.36 -27.84
N GLU A 75 -58.78 -17.32 -26.52
CA GLU A 75 -59.94 -16.80 -25.77
C GLU A 75 -59.73 -15.40 -25.17
N GLN A 76 -58.53 -14.80 -25.25
CA GLN A 76 -58.27 -13.47 -24.65
C GLN A 76 -58.93 -12.33 -25.47
N PRO A 77 -59.64 -11.36 -24.84
CA PRO A 77 -60.46 -10.38 -25.55
C PRO A 77 -59.69 -9.23 -26.21
N ASP A 78 -58.46 -8.96 -25.75
CA ASP A 78 -57.69 -7.75 -26.10
C ASP A 78 -56.49 -8.02 -27.04
N ALA A 79 -56.37 -9.23 -27.60
CA ALA A 79 -55.32 -9.59 -28.54
C ALA A 79 -55.54 -8.86 -29.89
N GLY A 80 -54.70 -7.87 -30.16
CA GLY A 80 -54.84 -6.92 -31.27
C GLY A 80 -55.11 -7.57 -32.62
N ALA A 81 -56.37 -7.49 -33.06
CA ALA A 81 -56.75 -7.88 -34.41
C ALA A 81 -56.35 -6.76 -35.38
N ALA A 82 -55.33 -6.99 -36.20
CA ALA A 82 -55.14 -6.20 -37.41
C ALA A 82 -56.30 -6.51 -38.38
N PRO A 83 -56.95 -5.51 -39.00
CA PRO A 83 -58.03 -5.75 -39.96
C PRO A 83 -57.48 -6.35 -41.25
N SER A 84 -58.11 -7.44 -41.71
CA SER A 84 -57.81 -8.11 -42.97
C SER A 84 -57.95 -7.15 -44.18
N PRO A 85 -57.06 -7.16 -45.18
CA PRO A 85 -57.21 -6.30 -46.37
C PRO A 85 -58.39 -6.68 -47.26
N ASP A 86 -58.88 -7.92 -47.14
CA ASP A 86 -59.89 -8.48 -48.04
C ASP A 86 -61.11 -8.96 -47.25
N GLY A 87 -62.19 -8.17 -47.33
CA GLY A 87 -63.46 -8.37 -46.63
C GLY A 87 -64.25 -9.60 -47.06
N VAL A 88 -63.75 -10.80 -46.74
CA VAL A 88 -64.47 -12.06 -46.88
C VAL A 88 -65.05 -12.48 -45.51
N PRO A 89 -66.39 -12.58 -45.34
CA PRO A 89 -67.00 -13.01 -44.10
C PRO A 89 -66.98 -14.55 -44.01
N GLY A 90 -66.36 -15.11 -42.96
CA GLY A 90 -66.52 -16.53 -42.61
C GLY A 90 -65.27 -17.30 -42.17
N GLY A 91 -64.08 -16.69 -42.16
CA GLY A 91 -62.89 -17.28 -41.53
C GLY A 91 -62.61 -16.59 -40.21
N GLU A 92 -62.44 -17.34 -39.12
CA GLU A 92 -61.73 -16.82 -37.95
C GLU A 92 -60.37 -16.32 -38.44
N ALA A 93 -60.12 -15.00 -38.37
CA ALA A 93 -58.79 -14.47 -38.60
C ALA A 93 -57.86 -15.16 -37.58
N PRO A 94 -56.75 -15.79 -38.01
CA PRO A 94 -55.82 -16.34 -37.05
C PRO A 94 -55.32 -15.15 -36.23
N ARG A 95 -55.68 -15.12 -34.94
CA ARG A 95 -55.14 -14.15 -34.01
C ARG A 95 -53.65 -14.47 -33.91
N ARG A 96 -52.81 -13.62 -34.50
CA ARG A 96 -51.35 -13.81 -34.51
C ARG A 96 -50.75 -12.63 -33.79
N GLY A 97 -50.01 -12.94 -32.75
CA GLY A 97 -49.51 -11.95 -31.83
C GLY A 97 -49.25 -12.57 -30.48
N GLY A 98 -48.09 -12.27 -29.92
CA GLY A 98 -47.70 -12.61 -28.57
C GLY A 98 -46.99 -11.46 -27.89
N THR A 99 -46.63 -11.72 -26.65
CA THR A 99 -45.72 -10.88 -25.86
C THR A 99 -44.37 -11.60 -25.78
N CYS A 100 -43.29 -10.85 -25.89
CA CYS A 100 -41.96 -11.43 -25.71
C CYS A 100 -41.74 -11.72 -24.23
N VAL A 101 -41.45 -12.99 -23.91
CA VAL A 101 -41.24 -13.45 -22.54
C VAL A 101 -39.82 -13.98 -22.40
N GLU A 102 -39.09 -13.38 -21.47
CA GLU A 102 -37.76 -13.86 -21.05
C GLU A 102 -37.91 -15.18 -20.29
N LEU A 103 -37.11 -16.18 -20.67
CA LEU A 103 -36.93 -17.42 -19.90
C LEU A 103 -35.81 -17.23 -18.88
N ALA A 104 -35.69 -18.21 -17.98
CA ALA A 104 -34.53 -18.29 -17.10
C ALA A 104 -33.25 -18.31 -17.96
N PRO A 105 -32.28 -17.41 -17.69
CA PRO A 105 -30.98 -17.44 -18.37
C PRO A 105 -30.28 -18.78 -18.19
N VAL A 106 -29.41 -19.13 -19.14
CA VAL A 106 -28.53 -20.28 -19.00
C VAL A 106 -27.57 -20.00 -17.85
N ASP A 107 -27.69 -20.82 -16.80
CA ASP A 107 -26.77 -20.81 -15.68
C ASP A 107 -25.57 -21.69 -16.03
N CYS A 108 -24.43 -21.04 -16.26
CA CYS A 108 -23.18 -21.70 -16.56
C CYS A 108 -22.27 -21.86 -15.34
N ASP A 109 -22.69 -21.42 -14.16
CA ASP A 109 -21.92 -21.59 -12.92
C ASP A 109 -21.72 -23.08 -12.63
N ASP A 110 -20.48 -23.58 -12.73
CA ASP A 110 -20.14 -24.96 -12.36
C ASP A 110 -19.75 -25.12 -10.88
N GLY A 111 -19.74 -24.01 -10.14
CA GLY A 111 -19.36 -23.95 -8.74
C GLY A 111 -17.86 -24.05 -8.48
N ASP A 112 -17.02 -24.02 -9.52
CA ASP A 112 -15.56 -23.95 -9.39
C ASP A 112 -15.10 -22.48 -9.40
N PRO A 113 -14.58 -21.93 -8.28
CA PRO A 113 -14.08 -20.57 -8.26
C PRO A 113 -12.86 -20.34 -9.17
N CYS A 114 -12.21 -21.42 -9.60
CA CYS A 114 -11.03 -21.37 -10.46
C CYS A 114 -11.35 -21.34 -11.95
N THR A 115 -12.64 -21.36 -12.31
CA THR A 115 -13.08 -21.14 -13.68
C THR A 115 -13.83 -19.82 -13.84
N ARG A 116 -13.56 -19.15 -14.97
CA ARG A 116 -14.39 -18.08 -15.50
C ARG A 116 -15.42 -18.70 -16.42
N ASP A 117 -16.63 -18.74 -15.89
CA ASP A 117 -17.75 -19.38 -16.56
C ASP A 117 -18.43 -18.37 -17.48
N SER A 118 -18.58 -18.74 -18.75
CA SER A 118 -19.23 -17.88 -19.73
C SER A 118 -20.12 -18.69 -20.66
N CYS A 119 -21.29 -18.13 -20.96
CA CYS A 119 -22.21 -18.68 -21.92
C CYS A 119 -21.99 -18.04 -23.30
N GLU A 120 -21.79 -18.85 -24.32
CA GLU A 120 -21.66 -18.40 -25.72
C GLU A 120 -23.04 -18.08 -26.31
N SER A 121 -23.33 -16.79 -26.52
CA SER A 121 -24.67 -16.31 -26.90
C SER A 121 -25.20 -16.93 -28.19
N ALA A 122 -24.33 -17.26 -29.14
CA ALA A 122 -24.73 -17.86 -30.41
C ALA A 122 -25.16 -19.34 -30.29
N THR A 123 -24.81 -20.03 -29.20
CA THR A 123 -25.05 -21.48 -29.06
C THR A 123 -25.75 -21.86 -27.77
N GLY A 124 -25.74 -21.00 -26.74
CA GLY A 124 -26.21 -21.32 -25.40
C GLY A 124 -25.32 -22.32 -24.68
N THR A 125 -24.10 -22.57 -25.19
CA THR A 125 -23.17 -23.54 -24.61
C THR A 125 -22.31 -22.86 -23.56
N CYS A 126 -22.11 -23.52 -22.42
CA CYS A 126 -21.21 -23.06 -21.38
C CYS A 126 -19.74 -23.34 -21.72
N SER A 127 -18.86 -22.42 -21.36
CA SER A 127 -17.41 -22.52 -21.47
C SER A 127 -16.74 -22.09 -20.18
N TYR A 128 -15.68 -22.81 -19.82
CA TYR A 128 -15.00 -22.74 -18.54
C TYR A 128 -13.52 -22.48 -18.79
N GLY A 129 -13.09 -21.22 -18.66
CA GLY A 129 -11.69 -20.82 -18.80
C GLY A 129 -11.02 -20.69 -17.44
N PRO A 130 -9.68 -20.71 -17.33
CA PRO A 130 -9.03 -20.46 -16.05
C PRO A 130 -9.32 -19.04 -15.54
N SER A 131 -9.53 -18.89 -14.23
CA SER A 131 -9.78 -17.60 -13.58
C SER A 131 -8.55 -16.70 -13.50
N THR A 132 -7.36 -17.33 -13.52
CA THR A 132 -6.03 -16.71 -13.47
C THR A 132 -5.28 -17.00 -14.77
N LEU A 133 -4.23 -16.22 -15.04
CA LEU A 133 -3.42 -16.33 -16.26
C LEU A 133 -1.98 -16.68 -15.87
N ASP A 134 -1.26 -17.18 -16.86
CA ASP A 134 0.20 -17.40 -16.86
C ASP A 134 0.76 -16.27 -17.74
N THR A 135 1.27 -15.20 -17.11
CA THR A 135 1.66 -13.97 -17.84
C THR A 135 3.08 -14.03 -18.37
N ASP A 136 3.99 -14.72 -17.68
CA ASP A 136 5.40 -14.84 -18.08
C ASP A 136 5.72 -16.09 -18.91
N GLY A 137 4.80 -17.05 -18.98
CA GLY A 137 4.86 -18.25 -19.81
C GLY A 137 5.70 -19.39 -19.24
N ASP A 138 5.93 -19.43 -17.92
CA ASP A 138 6.71 -20.49 -17.28
C ASP A 138 5.92 -21.78 -16.97
N GLY A 139 4.59 -21.71 -17.12
CA GLY A 139 3.65 -22.82 -16.95
C GLY A 139 2.90 -22.83 -15.62
N PHE A 140 3.18 -21.86 -14.74
CA PHE A 140 2.44 -21.61 -13.51
C PHE A 140 1.52 -20.41 -13.70
N ARG A 141 0.55 -20.23 -12.81
CA ARG A 141 -0.44 -19.13 -12.92
C ARG A 141 -0.45 -18.32 -11.65
N ALA A 142 -0.65 -17.02 -11.80
CA ALA A 142 -0.94 -16.12 -10.69
C ALA A 142 -2.01 -16.69 -9.75
N ALA A 143 -1.80 -16.52 -8.45
CA ALA A 143 -2.86 -16.69 -7.45
C ALA A 143 -3.96 -15.63 -7.61
N LEU A 144 -5.17 -15.94 -7.15
CA LEU A 144 -6.25 -14.96 -7.05
C LEU A 144 -5.85 -13.83 -6.08
N PRO A 145 -6.15 -12.56 -6.39
CA PRO A 145 -5.87 -11.46 -5.48
C PRO A 145 -6.44 -11.70 -4.08
N GLY A 146 -5.62 -11.52 -3.04
CA GLY A 146 -5.99 -11.77 -1.65
C GLY A 146 -5.91 -13.23 -1.20
N THR A 147 -5.35 -14.12 -2.03
CA THR A 147 -5.03 -15.51 -1.65
C THR A 147 -3.52 -15.72 -1.63
N ILE A 148 -3.07 -16.78 -0.96
CA ILE A 148 -1.67 -17.19 -0.97
C ILE A 148 -1.46 -18.15 -2.15
N PRO A 149 -0.45 -17.96 -3.01
CA PRO A 149 -0.11 -18.92 -4.06
C PRO A 149 -0.03 -20.35 -3.52
N GLY A 150 -0.72 -21.28 -4.20
CA GLY A 150 -0.77 -22.69 -3.85
C GLY A 150 -1.86 -23.08 -2.83
N ASP A 151 -2.58 -22.11 -2.24
CA ASP A 151 -3.72 -22.42 -1.39
C ASP A 151 -4.90 -23.04 -2.18
N PRO A 152 -5.77 -23.83 -1.54
CA PRO A 152 -6.88 -24.51 -2.23
C PRO A 152 -7.84 -23.62 -3.01
N LEU A 153 -7.93 -22.33 -2.66
CA LEU A 153 -8.81 -21.34 -3.31
C LEU A 153 -8.02 -20.29 -4.12
N ALA A 154 -6.70 -20.46 -4.26
CA ALA A 154 -5.86 -19.50 -4.95
C ALA A 154 -5.95 -19.62 -6.47
N CYS A 155 -6.33 -20.79 -6.99
CA CYS A 155 -6.47 -21.07 -8.42
C CYS A 155 -5.20 -20.92 -9.27
N GLY A 156 -4.08 -20.64 -8.60
CA GLY A 156 -2.73 -20.51 -9.11
C GLY A 156 -1.74 -20.66 -7.96
N ASP A 157 -0.52 -21.02 -8.32
CA ASP A 157 0.57 -21.34 -7.42
C ASP A 157 1.81 -20.48 -7.67
N ASP A 158 1.75 -19.58 -8.64
CA ASP A 158 2.80 -18.60 -8.91
C ASP A 158 2.72 -17.40 -7.95
N CYS A 159 3.85 -17.09 -7.32
CA CYS A 159 4.03 -15.97 -6.41
C CYS A 159 4.44 -14.66 -7.10
N ASP A 160 4.99 -14.71 -8.32
CA ASP A 160 5.29 -13.55 -9.16
C ASP A 160 5.12 -13.90 -10.64
N ASP A 161 3.87 -13.90 -11.10
CA ASP A 161 3.45 -14.21 -12.49
C ASP A 161 4.02 -13.25 -13.56
N ALA A 162 4.81 -12.25 -13.16
CA ALA A 162 5.57 -11.39 -14.06
C ALA A 162 7.01 -11.89 -14.28
N SER A 163 7.43 -12.95 -13.59
CA SER A 163 8.81 -13.42 -13.50
C SER A 163 8.91 -14.95 -13.65
N ALA A 164 9.28 -15.40 -14.85
CA ALA A 164 9.49 -16.82 -15.15
C ALA A 164 10.63 -17.52 -14.35
N ALA A 165 11.28 -16.78 -13.44
CA ALA A 165 12.25 -17.29 -12.49
C ALA A 165 11.64 -17.63 -11.12
N ALA A 166 10.41 -17.17 -10.85
CA ALA A 166 9.70 -17.34 -9.59
C ALA A 166 8.48 -18.24 -9.78
N PHE A 167 8.60 -19.50 -9.38
CA PHE A 167 7.51 -20.48 -9.52
C PHE A 167 7.65 -21.61 -8.50
N PRO A 168 6.57 -22.36 -8.21
CA PRO A 168 6.61 -23.50 -7.30
C PRO A 168 7.75 -24.49 -7.55
N GLY A 169 8.66 -24.58 -6.58
CA GLY A 169 9.83 -25.48 -6.66
C GLY A 169 10.92 -25.00 -7.63
N GLY A 170 10.91 -23.71 -7.98
CA GLY A 170 11.99 -23.00 -8.62
C GLY A 170 13.32 -23.12 -7.86
N ARG A 171 14.38 -22.58 -8.44
CA ARG A 171 15.68 -22.54 -7.76
C ARG A 171 15.92 -21.15 -7.27
N GLU A 172 16.15 -21.04 -5.97
CA GLU A 172 16.58 -19.83 -5.29
C GLU A 172 17.87 -19.24 -5.90
N ILE A 173 17.80 -17.96 -6.20
CA ILE A 173 18.90 -17.13 -6.68
C ILE A 173 18.90 -15.91 -5.77
N CYS A 174 20.07 -15.36 -5.45
CA CYS A 174 20.15 -14.07 -4.79
C CYS A 174 19.60 -12.97 -5.72
N ASP A 175 18.32 -12.70 -5.62
CA ASP A 175 17.64 -11.58 -6.28
C ASP A 175 16.67 -10.86 -5.33
N GLY A 176 16.52 -11.35 -4.09
CA GLY A 176 15.61 -10.79 -3.09
C GLY A 176 14.14 -11.14 -3.35
N VAL A 177 13.89 -12.11 -4.23
CA VAL A 177 12.59 -12.70 -4.56
C VAL A 177 12.54 -14.12 -3.99
N ASP A 178 11.34 -14.60 -3.71
CA ASP A 178 11.06 -16.00 -3.41
C ASP A 178 10.89 -16.74 -4.74
N ASN A 179 11.98 -17.32 -5.27
CA ASN A 179 11.99 -17.92 -6.60
C ASN A 179 11.32 -19.31 -6.62
N ASP A 180 11.21 -19.97 -5.47
CA ASP A 180 10.60 -21.29 -5.34
C ASP A 180 9.17 -21.27 -4.78
N CYS A 181 8.67 -20.07 -4.50
CA CYS A 181 7.35 -19.75 -3.96
C CYS A 181 7.03 -20.51 -2.66
N ASP A 182 8.04 -20.78 -1.82
CA ASP A 182 7.87 -21.48 -0.55
C ASP A 182 7.56 -20.56 0.64
N GLY A 183 7.56 -19.25 0.42
CA GLY A 183 7.39 -18.19 1.42
C GLY A 183 8.70 -17.71 2.05
N THR A 184 9.85 -18.05 1.47
CA THR A 184 11.18 -17.71 1.97
C THR A 184 12.00 -17.08 0.86
N VAL A 185 12.60 -15.94 1.15
CA VAL A 185 13.44 -15.21 0.20
C VAL A 185 14.89 -15.68 0.33
N ASP A 186 15.49 -16.02 -0.80
CA ASP A 186 16.86 -16.47 -0.96
C ASP A 186 17.22 -17.61 0.03
N ASN A 187 16.65 -18.81 -0.12
CA ASN A 187 16.81 -19.89 0.86
C ASN A 187 18.29 -20.16 1.24
N GLY A 188 18.59 -20.10 2.53
CA GLY A 188 19.93 -20.36 3.06
C GLY A 188 21.01 -19.33 2.65
N ALA A 189 20.63 -18.26 1.93
CA ALA A 189 21.57 -17.26 1.47
C ALA A 189 22.25 -16.52 2.63
N ARG A 190 23.53 -16.20 2.40
CA ARG A 190 24.40 -15.50 3.33
C ARG A 190 24.69 -14.11 2.82
N PHE A 191 24.49 -13.13 3.68
CA PHE A 191 24.89 -11.76 3.43
C PHE A 191 26.32 -11.56 3.90
N VAL A 192 27.15 -10.93 3.07
CA VAL A 192 28.58 -10.69 3.34
C VAL A 192 28.95 -9.26 2.99
N PRO A 193 29.89 -8.63 3.73
CA PRO A 193 30.34 -7.28 3.38
C PRO A 193 31.04 -7.30 2.03
N LEU A 194 30.73 -6.32 1.19
CA LEU A 194 31.50 -6.08 -0.04
C LEU A 194 32.79 -5.34 0.33
N ASP A 195 33.90 -5.67 -0.34
CA ASP A 195 35.18 -4.95 -0.22
C ASP A 195 35.12 -3.64 -1.02
N ALA A 196 34.14 -2.80 -0.68
CA ALA A 196 33.87 -1.52 -1.29
C ALA A 196 33.72 -0.45 -0.20
N ASP A 197 34.39 0.68 -0.39
CA ASP A 197 34.22 1.83 0.49
C ASP A 197 32.78 2.36 0.40
N ALA A 198 32.25 2.84 1.53
CA ALA A 198 30.94 3.48 1.52
C ALA A 198 30.96 4.79 0.72
N THR A 199 29.92 4.98 -0.10
CA THR A 199 29.77 6.15 -0.97
C THR A 199 28.99 7.25 -0.25
N ARG A 200 29.51 8.48 -0.26
CA ARG A 200 28.79 9.64 0.27
C ARG A 200 27.60 9.99 -0.64
N ILE A 201 26.40 10.06 -0.06
CA ILE A 201 25.16 10.40 -0.77
C ILE A 201 24.77 11.85 -0.54
N SER A 202 24.88 12.35 0.69
CA SER A 202 24.71 13.77 0.95
C SER A 202 26.00 14.50 0.57
N GLY A 203 26.01 15.26 -0.52
CA GLY A 203 27.16 15.99 -1.04
C GLY A 203 27.68 17.05 -0.07
N ASP A 204 27.32 18.31 -0.30
CA ASP A 204 27.67 19.44 0.59
C ASP A 204 26.64 19.64 1.71
N ILE A 205 25.61 18.78 1.77
CA ILE A 205 24.55 18.88 2.76
C ILE A 205 25.01 18.25 4.07
N ALA A 206 25.27 19.10 5.06
CA ALA A 206 25.59 18.70 6.43
C ALA A 206 25.18 19.78 7.47
N PRO A 207 24.92 19.38 8.73
CA PRO A 207 24.67 18.00 9.14
C PRO A 207 23.44 17.40 8.46
N ALA A 208 23.52 16.11 8.14
CA ALA A 208 22.48 15.30 7.52
C ALA A 208 22.25 13.98 8.29
N GLY A 209 21.05 13.43 8.17
CA GLY A 209 20.65 12.16 8.78
C GLY A 209 19.73 11.35 7.87
N ALA A 210 19.96 10.04 7.81
CA ALA A 210 19.19 9.12 6.98
C ALA A 210 17.70 9.13 7.39
N GLY A 211 16.81 9.19 6.41
CA GLY A 211 15.35 9.20 6.60
C GLY A 211 14.68 7.93 6.06
N GLY A 212 15.04 7.52 4.85
CA GLY A 212 14.46 6.34 4.21
C GLY A 212 15.25 5.90 2.97
N LEU A 213 15.14 4.62 2.62
CA LEU A 213 15.75 4.01 1.43
C LEU A 213 14.77 3.02 0.81
N ALA A 214 14.53 3.11 -0.49
CA ALA A 214 13.71 2.16 -1.24
C ALA A 214 14.35 1.81 -2.58
N TRP A 215 14.18 0.58 -3.04
CA TRP A 215 14.67 0.09 -4.33
C TRP A 215 13.52 -0.08 -5.32
N SER A 216 13.64 0.47 -6.53
CA SER A 216 12.60 0.38 -7.57
C SER A 216 12.67 -0.84 -8.47
N GLY A 217 13.69 -1.70 -8.31
CA GLY A 217 14.09 -2.66 -9.34
C GLY A 217 15.16 -2.11 -10.31
N THR A 218 15.43 -0.80 -10.28
CA THR A 218 16.42 -0.16 -11.18
C THR A 218 17.38 0.80 -10.48
N SER A 219 16.91 1.49 -9.44
CA SER A 219 17.69 2.45 -8.67
C SER A 219 17.20 2.52 -7.23
N TYR A 220 18.03 3.01 -6.32
CA TYR A 220 17.57 3.35 -4.98
C TYR A 220 17.14 4.83 -4.92
N ALA A 221 16.05 5.09 -4.20
CA ALA A 221 15.70 6.43 -3.74
C ALA A 221 16.07 6.58 -2.26
N ALA A 222 16.99 7.50 -1.96
CA ALA A 222 17.39 7.85 -0.61
C ALA A 222 16.76 9.18 -0.20
N LEU A 223 16.05 9.17 0.93
CA LEU A 223 15.56 10.38 1.60
C LEU A 223 16.38 10.65 2.86
N TYR A 224 16.73 11.91 3.08
CA TYR A 224 17.49 12.33 4.25
C TYR A 224 17.20 13.77 4.66
N THR A 225 17.22 14.02 5.96
CA THR A 225 17.09 15.37 6.51
C THR A 225 18.43 16.07 6.45
N GLY A 226 18.47 17.33 5.99
CA GLY A 226 19.69 18.15 5.95
C GLY A 226 19.44 19.58 6.44
N THR A 227 20.48 20.27 6.89
CA THR A 227 20.34 21.55 7.63
C THR A 227 21.00 22.77 6.97
N THR A 228 21.74 22.61 5.88
CA THR A 228 22.55 23.67 5.24
C THR A 228 21.71 24.87 4.75
N GLN A 229 20.38 24.71 4.61
CA GLN A 229 19.43 25.79 4.31
C GLN A 229 18.15 25.70 5.18
N GLY A 230 18.32 25.42 6.47
CA GLY A 230 17.22 25.01 7.36
C GLY A 230 16.95 23.52 7.24
N PHE A 231 16.16 22.95 8.16
CA PHE A 231 15.76 21.54 8.08
C PHE A 231 14.85 21.34 6.87
N ASN A 232 15.34 20.61 5.89
CA ASN A 232 14.60 20.21 4.71
C ASN A 232 14.81 18.72 4.47
N LEU A 233 13.85 18.09 3.79
CA LEU A 233 14.01 16.74 3.31
C LEU A 233 14.59 16.77 1.90
N TYR A 234 15.70 16.07 1.73
CA TYR A 234 16.40 15.92 0.47
C TYR A 234 16.20 14.53 -0.09
N ARG A 235 16.23 14.43 -1.41
CA ARG A 235 16.23 13.19 -2.15
C ARG A 235 17.48 13.11 -3.01
N SER A 236 18.10 11.94 -3.03
CA SER A 236 19.12 11.54 -4.00
C SER A 236 18.75 10.18 -4.57
N MET A 237 18.90 10.03 -5.89
CA MET A 237 18.80 8.72 -6.54
C MET A 237 20.19 8.07 -6.56
N ILE A 238 20.25 6.75 -6.42
CA ILE A 238 21.49 5.97 -6.37
C ILE A 238 21.37 4.82 -7.37
N SER A 239 22.41 4.59 -8.16
CA SER A 239 22.43 3.48 -9.14
C SER A 239 22.44 2.12 -8.43
N ALA A 240 22.21 1.06 -9.22
CA ALA A 240 22.38 -0.33 -8.81
C ALA A 240 23.75 -0.58 -8.15
N GLU A 241 24.80 0.09 -8.62
CA GLU A 241 26.17 -0.03 -8.13
C GLU A 241 26.49 0.83 -6.90
N GLY A 242 25.55 1.68 -6.45
CA GLY A 242 25.73 2.54 -5.28
C GLY A 242 26.26 3.95 -5.58
N GLU A 243 26.19 4.40 -6.83
CA GLU A 243 26.67 5.73 -7.24
C GLU A 243 25.52 6.75 -7.32
N PRO A 244 25.70 8.01 -6.88
CA PRO A 244 24.67 9.05 -7.04
C PRO A 244 24.30 9.31 -8.50
N LEU A 245 23.01 9.36 -8.80
CA LEU A 245 22.46 9.61 -10.13
C LEU A 245 22.04 11.08 -10.32
N PRO A 246 22.13 11.65 -11.55
CA PRO A 246 21.56 12.94 -11.88
C PRO A 246 20.03 13.00 -11.63
N PRO A 247 19.45 14.17 -11.29
CA PRO A 247 20.09 15.49 -11.18
C PRO A 247 20.93 15.69 -9.90
N GLY A 248 21.00 14.69 -9.02
CA GLY A 248 21.65 14.77 -7.73
C GLY A 248 20.67 15.13 -6.61
N GLU A 249 21.15 15.90 -5.63
CA GLU A 249 20.39 16.24 -4.43
C GLU A 249 19.27 17.25 -4.73
N GLU A 250 18.03 16.91 -4.40
CA GLU A 250 16.87 17.81 -4.57
C GLU A 250 16.04 17.91 -3.30
N ILE A 251 15.58 19.13 -2.99
CA ILE A 251 14.67 19.35 -1.86
C ILE A 251 13.26 18.90 -2.27
N ILE A 252 12.66 18.00 -1.49
CA ILE A 252 11.28 17.54 -1.70
C ILE A 252 10.27 18.18 -0.74
N THR A 253 10.69 19.10 0.14
CA THR A 253 9.78 19.87 1.00
C THR A 253 9.72 21.33 0.56
N PRO A 254 8.68 22.11 0.88
CA PRO A 254 8.73 23.55 0.71
C PRO A 254 9.93 24.13 1.46
N LYS A 255 10.54 25.15 0.86
CA LYS A 255 11.67 25.84 1.45
C LYS A 255 11.29 26.44 2.82
N ASN A 256 12.09 26.16 3.84
CA ASN A 256 11.88 26.54 5.25
C ASN A 256 10.71 25.82 5.95
N GLY A 257 10.35 24.63 5.49
CA GLY A 257 9.36 23.80 6.17
C GLY A 257 9.79 23.35 7.57
N ASP A 258 11.07 23.46 7.95
CA ASP A 258 11.60 22.82 9.16
C ASP A 258 11.23 21.33 9.15
N ALA A 259 11.56 20.64 8.06
CA ALA A 259 11.10 19.28 7.77
C ALA A 259 12.10 18.22 8.21
N SER A 260 11.61 17.10 8.73
CA SER A 260 12.43 15.95 9.14
C SER A 260 11.70 14.61 8.97
N GLY A 261 12.46 13.52 9.06
CA GLY A 261 11.98 12.15 8.81
C GLY A 261 12.28 11.73 7.39
N GLY A 262 11.27 11.22 6.68
CA GLY A 262 11.39 10.77 5.30
C GLY A 262 11.36 9.25 5.09
N PRO A 263 10.54 8.45 5.81
CA PRO A 263 10.34 7.08 5.37
C PRO A 263 9.76 7.07 3.94
N ILE A 264 10.24 6.14 3.13
CA ILE A 264 9.88 5.96 1.73
C ILE A 264 9.66 4.49 1.44
N VAL A 265 8.64 4.17 0.66
CA VAL A 265 8.33 2.80 0.21
C VAL A 265 8.10 2.79 -1.30
N TRP A 266 8.59 1.77 -1.98
CA TRP A 266 8.30 1.51 -3.40
C TRP A 266 7.09 0.59 -3.51
N VAL A 267 6.17 0.89 -4.43
CA VAL A 267 4.92 0.11 -4.62
C VAL A 267 4.80 -0.54 -6.00
N GLY A 268 5.89 -0.61 -6.76
CA GLY A 268 5.96 -1.26 -8.07
C GLY A 268 6.17 -0.30 -9.24
N ASP A 269 5.59 0.90 -9.19
CA ASP A 269 5.74 1.91 -10.25
C ASP A 269 6.04 3.34 -9.74
N ARG A 270 5.88 3.57 -8.44
CA ARG A 270 6.10 4.85 -7.76
C ARG A 270 6.51 4.65 -6.31
N TYR A 271 6.95 5.71 -5.67
CA TYR A 271 7.22 5.76 -4.25
C TYR A 271 6.13 6.52 -3.49
N GLY A 272 5.83 6.08 -2.28
CA GLY A 272 5.17 6.90 -1.26
C GLY A 272 6.19 7.38 -0.24
N ALA A 273 6.17 8.67 0.09
CA ALA A 273 7.06 9.27 1.09
C ALA A 273 6.27 10.10 2.09
N ALA A 274 6.63 10.00 3.36
CA ALA A 274 6.03 10.80 4.44
C ALA A 274 7.09 11.56 5.23
N TRP A 275 6.71 12.66 5.87
CA TRP A 275 7.61 13.44 6.73
C TRP A 275 6.82 14.32 7.70
N GLN A 276 7.48 14.84 8.71
CA GLN A 276 6.93 15.92 9.53
C GLN A 276 7.54 17.27 9.15
N ASP A 277 6.74 18.34 9.10
CA ASP A 277 7.24 19.70 8.91
C ASP A 277 6.36 20.76 9.58
N ARG A 278 6.89 21.97 9.79
CA ARG A 278 6.24 23.12 10.44
C ARG A 278 5.78 24.21 9.46
N ARG A 279 5.51 23.89 8.19
CA ARG A 279 5.10 24.92 7.21
C ARG A 279 3.84 25.67 7.64
N ASP A 280 2.99 25.03 8.46
CA ASP A 280 1.70 25.53 8.93
C ASP A 280 1.69 25.94 10.42
N GLY A 281 2.86 26.00 11.08
CA GLY A 281 3.02 26.49 12.46
C GLY A 281 3.57 25.42 13.41
N ASP A 282 2.77 24.42 13.74
CA ASP A 282 3.18 23.24 14.51
C ASP A 282 3.74 22.15 13.58
N TYR A 283 4.45 21.16 14.14
CA TYR A 283 4.86 19.99 13.36
C TYR A 283 3.63 19.20 12.95
N GLU A 284 3.47 18.99 11.66
CA GLU A 284 2.40 18.20 11.07
C GLU A 284 2.98 17.19 10.08
N VAL A 285 2.28 16.08 9.92
CA VAL A 285 2.68 15.00 9.02
C VAL A 285 2.14 15.28 7.63
N TYR A 286 2.99 15.08 6.63
CA TYR A 286 2.66 15.19 5.22
C TYR A 286 3.06 13.95 4.45
N PHE A 287 2.41 13.74 3.31
CA PHE A 287 2.68 12.64 2.39
C PHE A 287 2.72 13.13 0.94
N SER A 288 3.57 12.53 0.13
CA SER A 288 3.55 12.73 -1.32
C SER A 288 3.96 11.48 -2.07
N LEU A 289 3.49 11.40 -3.31
CA LEU A 289 3.92 10.39 -4.27
C LEU A 289 5.09 10.92 -5.08
N LEU A 290 6.10 10.08 -5.27
CA LEU A 290 7.23 10.32 -6.16
C LEU A 290 7.20 9.30 -7.30
N ASP A 291 7.47 9.70 -8.53
CA ASP A 291 7.60 8.78 -9.66
C ASP A 291 8.89 7.92 -9.55
N ALA A 292 9.10 7.02 -10.51
CA ALA A 292 10.27 6.15 -10.56
C ALA A 292 11.63 6.89 -10.55
N ASP A 293 11.66 8.14 -11.02
CA ASP A 293 12.85 9.01 -11.02
C ASP A 293 12.99 9.81 -9.70
N GLY A 294 12.10 9.59 -8.73
CA GLY A 294 12.06 10.27 -7.43
C GLY A 294 11.49 11.68 -7.49
N GLN A 295 10.81 12.06 -8.58
CA GLN A 295 10.21 13.39 -8.76
C GLN A 295 8.77 13.40 -8.25
N LYS A 296 8.31 14.53 -7.70
CA LYS A 296 6.94 14.64 -7.21
C LYS A 296 5.91 14.47 -8.32
N VAL A 297 4.97 13.55 -8.10
CA VAL A 297 3.80 13.37 -8.97
C VAL A 297 2.84 14.57 -8.83
N GLN A 298 2.09 14.86 -9.90
CA GLN A 298 1.08 15.92 -9.89
C GLN A 298 0.03 15.67 -8.78
N GLY A 299 -0.33 16.73 -8.05
CA GLY A 299 -1.24 16.65 -6.89
C GLY A 299 -0.61 17.18 -5.60
N GLY A 300 0.72 17.18 -5.51
CA GLY A 300 1.46 17.82 -4.42
C GLY A 300 1.40 17.08 -3.09
N ASP A 301 1.61 17.82 -2.01
CA ASP A 301 1.69 17.27 -0.65
C ASP A 301 0.29 17.18 -0.04
N ARG A 302 -0.04 16.04 0.56
CA ARG A 302 -1.23 15.90 1.42
C ARG A 302 -0.79 16.12 2.86
N ARG A 303 -1.46 17.03 3.57
CA ARG A 303 -1.36 17.12 5.02
C ARG A 303 -2.20 15.99 5.62
N LEU A 304 -1.62 15.23 6.54
CA LEU A 304 -2.27 14.08 7.16
C LEU A 304 -2.82 14.40 8.55
N SER A 305 -2.15 15.28 9.29
CA SER A 305 -2.52 15.64 10.65
C SER A 305 -2.92 17.11 10.73
N GLU A 306 -3.96 17.39 11.52
CA GLU A 306 -4.37 18.73 11.93
C GLU A 306 -4.53 18.72 13.46
N ALA A 307 -3.40 18.80 14.16
CA ALA A 307 -3.31 18.66 15.60
C ALA A 307 -3.13 20.01 16.31
N PHE A 308 -3.64 20.10 17.54
CA PHE A 308 -3.17 21.14 18.47
C PHE A 308 -1.93 20.59 19.19
N GLY A 309 -0.73 20.95 18.74
CA GLY A 309 0.53 20.37 19.24
C GLY A 309 1.32 19.67 18.14
N PHE A 310 2.30 18.84 18.50
CA PHE A 310 3.22 18.25 17.53
C PHE A 310 2.79 16.86 17.04
N SER A 311 2.83 16.67 15.73
CA SER A 311 2.73 15.39 15.03
C SER A 311 4.09 15.07 14.40
N VAL A 312 4.80 14.06 14.93
CA VAL A 312 6.22 13.78 14.59
C VAL A 312 6.51 12.28 14.55
N ASN A 313 7.77 11.92 14.25
CA ASN A 313 8.26 10.53 14.19
C ASN A 313 7.38 9.62 13.34
N VAL A 314 7.05 10.06 12.12
CA VAL A 314 6.26 9.26 11.20
C VAL A 314 7.03 8.01 10.73
N ALA A 315 6.39 6.85 10.84
CA ALA A 315 6.73 5.61 10.15
C ALA A 315 5.73 5.40 8.99
N LEU A 316 6.13 4.64 7.96
CA LEU A 316 5.30 4.39 6.79
C LEU A 316 5.41 2.91 6.39
N THR A 317 4.26 2.27 6.20
CA THR A 317 4.19 0.92 5.61
C THR A 317 3.25 0.90 4.40
N TRP A 318 3.44 -0.09 3.53
CA TRP A 318 2.56 -0.43 2.42
C TRP A 318 1.99 -1.82 2.68
N ASN A 319 0.66 -1.98 2.59
CA ASN A 319 0.00 -3.27 2.85
C ASN A 319 -0.36 -4.06 1.59
N GLY A 320 0.17 -3.66 0.43
CA GLY A 320 -0.20 -4.22 -0.88
C GLY A 320 -1.28 -3.41 -1.61
N THR A 321 -2.04 -2.56 -0.91
CA THR A 321 -3.15 -1.77 -1.49
C THR A 321 -3.18 -0.31 -1.06
N GLU A 322 -2.73 -0.02 0.16
CA GLU A 322 -2.80 1.29 0.81
C GLU A 322 -1.48 1.62 1.50
N PHE A 323 -1.14 2.91 1.50
CA PHE A 323 -0.10 3.46 2.36
C PHE A 323 -0.69 3.72 3.74
N ILE A 324 0.03 3.30 4.78
CA ILE A 324 -0.37 3.49 6.17
C ILE A 324 0.77 4.17 6.93
N PRO A 325 0.82 5.51 6.91
CA PRO A 325 1.64 6.28 7.85
C PRO A 325 1.10 6.17 9.27
N VAL A 326 2.03 6.00 10.23
CA VAL A 326 1.77 5.99 11.68
C VAL A 326 2.69 7.01 12.33
N TRP A 327 2.17 7.88 13.20
CA TRP A 327 2.95 8.94 13.84
C TRP A 327 2.58 9.12 15.31
N GLN A 328 3.45 9.78 16.07
CA GLN A 328 3.12 10.23 17.43
C GLN A 328 2.53 11.64 17.39
N ASP A 329 1.47 11.88 18.15
CA ASP A 329 0.64 13.07 18.05
C ASP A 329 0.28 13.60 19.44
N GLU A 330 0.51 14.90 19.66
CA GLU A 330 0.28 15.56 20.95
C GLU A 330 -1.10 16.24 21.04
N ARG A 331 -2.03 16.01 20.09
CA ARG A 331 -3.34 16.72 20.05
C ARG A 331 -4.17 16.61 21.33
N ASN A 332 -3.91 15.59 22.14
CA ASN A 332 -4.60 15.32 23.40
C ASN A 332 -3.77 15.74 24.65
N GLY A 333 -2.65 16.45 24.47
CA GLY A 333 -1.77 16.94 25.53
C GLY A 333 -0.73 15.94 26.05
N ILE A 334 -0.71 14.74 25.48
CA ILE A 334 0.27 13.67 25.68
C ILE A 334 0.41 12.93 24.35
N PHE A 335 1.59 12.40 24.05
CA PHE A 335 1.79 11.67 22.79
C PHE A 335 0.95 10.39 22.76
N ASP A 336 0.10 10.29 21.75
CA ASP A 336 -0.60 9.08 21.35
C ASP A 336 -0.28 8.77 19.89
N LEU A 337 -0.46 7.52 19.48
CA LEU A 337 -0.20 7.12 18.11
C LEU A 337 -1.45 7.26 17.27
N PHE A 338 -1.28 7.83 16.09
CA PHE A 338 -2.32 7.98 15.08
C PHE A 338 -1.86 7.41 13.75
N ALA A 339 -2.82 7.04 12.92
CA ALA A 339 -2.59 6.58 11.57
C ALA A 339 -3.61 7.16 10.58
N GLN A 340 -3.26 7.15 9.31
CA GLN A 340 -4.12 7.54 8.21
C GLN A 340 -4.02 6.48 7.11
N ARG A 341 -5.16 6.06 6.58
CA ARG A 341 -5.19 5.21 5.37
C ARG A 341 -5.14 6.09 4.13
N ILE A 342 -4.35 5.69 3.15
CA ILE A 342 -4.15 6.43 1.90
C ILE A 342 -4.17 5.42 0.75
N ASP A 343 -5.01 5.64 -0.26
CA ASP A 343 -5.05 4.78 -1.44
C ASP A 343 -3.76 4.88 -2.29
N ILE A 344 -3.63 4.00 -3.29
CA ILE A 344 -2.46 3.96 -4.18
C ILE A 344 -2.25 5.24 -5.01
N ASP A 345 -3.28 6.07 -5.18
CA ASP A 345 -3.23 7.36 -5.87
C ASP A 345 -2.96 8.53 -4.91
N GLY A 346 -2.78 8.23 -3.63
CA GLY A 346 -2.46 9.20 -2.58
C GLY A 346 -3.70 9.91 -2.02
N ASN A 347 -4.92 9.45 -2.26
CA ASN A 347 -6.12 10.05 -1.67
C ASN A 347 -6.33 9.51 -0.26
N LEU A 348 -6.78 10.39 0.65
CA LEU A 348 -7.04 10.03 2.04
C LEU A 348 -8.33 9.20 2.14
N ILE A 349 -8.25 8.07 2.82
CA ILE A 349 -9.39 7.19 3.11
C ILE A 349 -9.81 7.38 4.57
N GLY A 350 -10.99 7.95 4.79
CA GLY A 350 -11.49 8.21 6.14
C GLY A 350 -10.70 9.27 6.91
N GLU A 351 -10.98 9.35 8.21
CA GLU A 351 -10.32 10.28 9.15
C GLU A 351 -9.09 9.63 9.81
N ASN A 352 -8.28 10.41 10.53
CA ASN A 352 -7.19 9.85 11.34
C ASN A 352 -7.74 8.88 12.41
N VAL A 353 -7.10 7.72 12.55
CA VAL A 353 -7.45 6.71 13.54
C VAL A 353 -6.46 6.77 14.70
N GLN A 354 -6.95 6.90 15.94
CA GLN A 354 -6.13 6.82 17.14
C GLN A 354 -5.85 5.34 17.47
N LEU A 355 -4.58 4.95 17.48
CA LEU A 355 -4.14 3.56 17.67
C LEU A 355 -3.87 3.22 19.14
N THR A 356 -3.42 4.20 19.92
CA THR A 356 -3.11 4.04 21.35
C THR A 356 -3.86 5.08 22.17
N ASP A 357 -4.08 4.74 23.45
CA ASP A 357 -4.41 5.73 24.45
C ASP A 357 -3.31 5.81 25.51
N ALA A 358 -2.99 7.01 25.95
CA ALA A 358 -2.07 7.24 27.05
C ALA A 358 -2.78 7.09 28.40
N SER A 359 -3.70 6.13 28.53
CA SER A 359 -4.52 5.96 29.74
C SER A 359 -3.71 5.65 31.00
N GLY A 360 -2.47 5.16 30.84
CA GLY A 360 -1.49 4.96 31.91
C GLY A 360 -0.73 6.22 32.37
N GLY A 361 -0.94 7.36 31.71
CA GLY A 361 -0.24 8.62 32.00
C GLY A 361 1.16 8.74 31.39
N PHE A 362 1.57 7.77 30.56
CA PHE A 362 2.82 7.78 29.80
C PHE A 362 2.55 8.07 28.33
N GLY A 363 3.42 8.85 27.70
CA GLY A 363 3.36 9.09 26.26
C GLY A 363 3.70 7.83 25.47
N ASN A 364 3.10 7.70 24.29
CA ASN A 364 3.38 6.66 23.31
C ASN A 364 4.24 7.28 22.19
N GLU A 365 5.47 6.81 22.04
CA GLU A 365 6.50 7.47 21.24
C GLU A 365 7.25 6.49 20.32
N ALA A 366 7.92 7.06 19.32
CA ALA A 366 8.78 6.34 18.36
C ALA A 366 8.08 5.11 17.74
N PRO A 367 6.94 5.31 17.04
CA PRO A 367 6.22 4.20 16.42
C PRO A 367 7.05 3.58 15.29
N ALA A 368 6.92 2.27 15.15
CA ALA A 368 7.30 1.52 13.96
C ALA A 368 6.11 0.66 13.52
N ALA A 369 5.93 0.50 12.21
CA ALA A 369 4.80 -0.24 11.65
C ALA A 369 5.27 -1.17 10.53
N ALA A 370 4.63 -2.34 10.43
CA ALA A 370 4.83 -3.29 9.34
C ALA A 370 3.48 -3.87 8.92
N ALA A 371 3.27 -3.99 7.60
CA ALA A 371 2.16 -4.77 7.07
C ALA A 371 2.39 -6.26 7.32
N GLY A 372 1.35 -6.94 7.84
CA GLY A 372 1.31 -8.39 7.99
C GLY A 372 0.44 -9.04 6.92
N GLN A 373 -0.12 -10.20 7.24
CA GLN A 373 -0.96 -10.94 6.33
C GLN A 373 -2.37 -10.32 6.20
N SER A 374 -2.98 -9.91 7.31
CA SER A 374 -4.37 -9.42 7.35
C SER A 374 -4.51 -7.93 7.73
N GLY A 375 -3.40 -7.25 8.02
CA GLY A 375 -3.41 -5.86 8.44
C GLY A 375 -2.02 -5.34 8.78
N ILE A 376 -1.87 -4.66 9.92
CA ILE A 376 -0.59 -4.11 10.36
C ILE A 376 -0.26 -4.46 11.81
N GLY A 377 1.04 -4.53 12.11
CA GLY A 377 1.58 -4.57 13.45
C GLY A 377 2.27 -3.25 13.75
N VAL A 378 2.01 -2.68 14.93
CA VAL A 378 2.59 -1.40 15.38
C VAL A 378 3.32 -1.62 16.69
N ALA A 379 4.60 -1.25 16.74
CA ALA A 379 5.43 -1.28 17.94
C ALA A 379 5.77 0.15 18.38
N TRP A 380 5.85 0.39 19.70
CA TRP A 380 6.18 1.71 20.23
C TRP A 380 6.85 1.65 21.60
N ALA A 381 7.48 2.75 21.98
CA ALA A 381 8.00 2.94 23.32
C ALA A 381 6.99 3.75 24.16
N THR A 382 6.85 3.40 25.43
CA THR A 382 6.07 4.21 26.38
C THR A 382 6.75 4.21 27.74
N GLY A 383 6.69 5.33 28.46
CA GLY A 383 7.36 5.43 29.75
C GLY A 383 7.54 6.84 30.30
N ASP A 384 8.42 6.92 31.29
CA ASP A 384 8.91 8.14 31.91
C ASP A 384 10.43 8.08 32.11
N ALA A 385 11.00 9.02 32.87
CA ALA A 385 12.44 9.09 33.12
C ALA A 385 13.05 7.84 33.80
N THR A 386 12.23 6.93 34.33
CA THR A 386 12.65 5.77 35.13
C THR A 386 12.09 4.44 34.65
N THR A 387 10.93 4.44 33.99
CA THR A 387 10.22 3.23 33.56
C THR A 387 10.01 3.28 32.06
N HIS A 388 10.50 2.30 31.31
CA HIS A 388 10.38 2.25 29.85
C HIS A 388 9.88 0.89 29.37
N PHE A 389 8.81 0.91 28.59
CA PHE A 389 8.19 -0.26 27.98
C PHE A 389 8.33 -0.23 26.47
N ILE A 390 8.59 -1.39 25.87
CA ILE A 390 8.29 -1.62 24.46
C ILE A 390 6.94 -2.35 24.41
N GLN A 391 6.02 -1.79 23.65
CA GLN A 391 4.67 -2.34 23.44
C GLN A 391 4.43 -2.61 21.97
N PHE A 392 3.48 -3.51 21.71
CA PHE A 392 3.10 -3.93 20.38
C PHE A 392 1.60 -4.24 20.32
N ARG A 393 0.98 -3.99 19.17
CA ARG A 393 -0.42 -4.32 18.89
C ARG A 393 -0.65 -4.51 17.40
N THR A 394 -1.60 -5.37 17.06
CA THR A 394 -2.04 -5.63 15.68
C THR A 394 -3.40 -5.02 15.38
N PHE A 395 -3.59 -4.63 14.12
CA PHE A 395 -4.79 -4.00 13.61
C PHE A 395 -5.15 -4.59 12.24
N SER A 396 -6.43 -4.60 11.88
CA SER A 396 -6.92 -4.97 10.55
C SER A 396 -6.48 -3.95 9.50
N ALA A 397 -6.75 -4.24 8.22
CA ALA A 397 -6.58 -3.28 7.14
C ALA A 397 -7.37 -1.97 7.37
N GLU A 398 -8.53 -2.05 8.01
CA GLU A 398 -9.36 -0.90 8.40
C GLU A 398 -8.87 -0.19 9.67
N LEU A 399 -7.76 -0.65 10.27
CA LEU A 399 -7.18 -0.17 11.52
C LEU A 399 -8.03 -0.47 12.77
N ASP A 400 -8.90 -1.48 12.70
CA ASP A 400 -9.58 -2.00 13.89
C ASP A 400 -8.62 -2.89 14.69
N PRO A 401 -8.54 -2.76 16.02
CA PRO A 401 -7.63 -3.60 16.79
C PRO A 401 -7.98 -5.09 16.73
N ILE A 402 -6.98 -5.93 16.43
CA ILE A 402 -7.11 -7.39 16.40
C ILE A 402 -6.68 -8.00 17.74
N SER A 403 -5.57 -7.51 18.30
CA SER A 403 -5.03 -7.99 19.58
C SER A 403 -5.21 -6.98 20.72
N ASP A 404 -5.05 -7.47 21.95
CA ASP A 404 -4.75 -6.63 23.10
C ASP A 404 -3.32 -6.08 23.01
N ILE A 405 -3.00 -5.07 23.82
CA ILE A 405 -1.63 -4.54 23.89
C ILE A 405 -0.69 -5.59 24.48
N VAL A 406 0.31 -5.98 23.70
CA VAL A 406 1.39 -6.88 24.09
C VAL A 406 2.53 -6.07 24.67
N THR A 407 2.93 -6.32 25.91
CA THR A 407 4.07 -5.65 26.55
C THR A 407 5.31 -6.54 26.49
N LEU A 408 6.34 -6.09 25.78
CA LEU A 408 7.55 -6.86 25.46
C LEU A 408 8.71 -6.62 26.43
N THR A 409 8.64 -5.61 27.29
CA THR A 409 9.65 -5.37 28.34
C THR A 409 9.01 -5.14 29.70
N ASN A 410 9.80 -5.24 30.76
CA ASN A 410 9.29 -5.20 32.14
C ASN A 410 9.38 -3.83 32.82
N GLY A 411 9.78 -2.78 32.09
CA GLY A 411 9.92 -1.43 32.63
C GLY A 411 11.18 -1.18 33.47
N GLN A 412 12.03 -2.19 33.70
CA GLN A 412 13.17 -2.07 34.62
C GLN A 412 14.46 -1.53 33.98
N THR A 413 14.49 -1.53 32.65
CA THR A 413 15.64 -1.09 31.84
C THR A 413 15.20 -0.02 30.84
N ASP A 414 16.14 0.54 30.08
CA ASP A 414 15.93 1.72 29.23
C ASP A 414 15.84 1.27 27.78
N ALA A 415 14.76 0.53 27.51
CA ALA A 415 14.42 -0.02 26.19
C ALA A 415 13.72 1.06 25.35
N VAL A 416 14.25 1.32 24.16
CA VAL A 416 13.81 2.45 23.32
C VAL A 416 13.92 2.14 21.83
N TYR A 417 13.23 2.95 21.01
CA TYR A 417 13.29 2.95 19.54
C TYR A 417 13.06 1.55 18.93
N PRO A 418 11.85 1.00 19.08
CA PRO A 418 11.52 -0.26 18.45
C PRO A 418 11.48 -0.13 16.92
N THR A 419 11.73 -1.25 16.25
CA THR A 419 11.45 -1.47 14.83
C THR A 419 10.67 -2.78 14.70
N VAL A 420 9.86 -2.92 13.66
CA VAL A 420 9.05 -4.11 13.42
C VAL A 420 9.07 -4.46 11.94
N VAL A 421 9.11 -5.76 11.66
CA VAL A 421 8.92 -6.33 10.31
C VAL A 421 8.00 -7.53 10.39
N TRP A 422 7.29 -7.82 9.30
CA TRP A 422 6.57 -9.07 9.11
C TRP A 422 7.49 -10.10 8.47
N ASN A 423 7.60 -11.28 9.07
CA ASN A 423 8.44 -12.37 8.61
C ASN A 423 7.58 -13.63 8.47
N ARG A 424 7.03 -13.85 7.27
CA ARG A 424 6.18 -14.97 6.85
C ARG A 424 4.86 -15.11 7.63
N ASP A 425 4.92 -15.48 8.90
CA ASP A 425 3.78 -15.81 9.76
C ASP A 425 3.74 -15.00 11.06
N ARG A 426 4.72 -14.13 11.30
CA ARG A 426 4.88 -13.41 12.56
C ARG A 426 5.49 -12.03 12.39
N TYR A 427 5.20 -11.16 13.34
CA TYR A 427 5.94 -9.92 13.55
C TYR A 427 7.21 -10.18 14.33
N VAL A 428 8.31 -9.55 13.91
CA VAL A 428 9.57 -9.50 14.65
C VAL A 428 9.80 -8.06 15.09
N VAL A 429 9.76 -7.84 16.40
CA VAL A 429 9.97 -6.53 17.01
C VAL A 429 11.36 -6.51 17.63
N ALA A 430 12.21 -5.57 17.23
CA ALA A 430 13.53 -5.36 17.81
C ALA A 430 13.70 -3.95 18.38
N TRP A 431 14.54 -3.82 19.39
CA TRP A 431 14.87 -2.55 20.05
C TRP A 431 16.29 -2.62 20.59
N PHE A 432 16.81 -1.48 21.05
CA PHE A 432 18.03 -1.48 21.85
C PHE A 432 17.75 -0.98 23.26
N ASP A 433 18.55 -1.47 24.20
CA ASP A 433 18.41 -1.11 25.61
C ASP A 433 19.69 -0.45 26.13
N LYS A 434 19.56 0.78 26.61
CA LYS A 434 20.70 1.61 27.04
C LYS A 434 21.26 1.18 28.41
N SER A 435 20.47 0.48 29.22
CA SER A 435 20.83 0.12 30.61
C SER A 435 20.85 -1.38 30.89
N ALA A 436 20.33 -2.22 30.00
CA ALA A 436 20.42 -3.68 30.11
C ALA A 436 21.87 -4.18 30.13
N ASN A 437 22.04 -5.41 30.61
CA ASN A 437 23.31 -6.11 30.59
C ASN A 437 23.11 -7.52 30.01
N PRO A 438 23.58 -7.80 28.78
CA PRO A 438 24.37 -6.92 27.91
C PRO A 438 23.58 -5.74 27.31
N LYS A 439 24.28 -4.68 26.86
CA LYS A 439 23.71 -3.55 26.11
C LYS A 439 23.59 -3.90 24.62
N ALA A 440 22.78 -4.90 24.35
CA ALA A 440 22.61 -5.51 23.04
C ALA A 440 21.38 -4.96 22.30
N ILE A 441 21.21 -5.42 21.06
CA ILE A 441 19.92 -5.44 20.38
C ILE A 441 19.11 -6.60 20.94
N TYR A 442 17.88 -6.32 21.33
CA TYR A 442 16.91 -7.31 21.79
C TYR A 442 15.79 -7.44 20.77
N ALA A 443 15.19 -8.62 20.69
CA ALA A 443 14.01 -8.85 19.87
C ALA A 443 13.04 -9.84 20.53
N ALA A 444 11.79 -9.78 20.11
CA ALA A 444 10.73 -10.74 20.40
C ALA A 444 9.93 -11.00 19.12
N THR A 445 9.22 -12.12 19.06
CA THR A 445 8.30 -12.39 17.94
C THR A 445 6.88 -12.58 18.43
N VAL A 446 5.91 -12.09 17.64
CA VAL A 446 4.49 -12.03 18.00
C VAL A 446 3.65 -12.44 16.78
N SER A 447 2.63 -13.27 16.98
CA SER A 447 1.64 -13.61 15.93
C SER A 447 0.64 -12.48 15.68
N GLU A 448 -0.19 -12.61 14.64
CA GLU A 448 -1.25 -11.62 14.33
C GLU A 448 -2.28 -11.45 15.46
N ASP A 449 -2.53 -12.51 16.25
CA ASP A 449 -3.47 -12.47 17.38
C ASP A 449 -2.84 -11.90 18.68
N GLY A 450 -1.57 -11.48 18.63
CA GLY A 450 -0.86 -10.91 19.78
C GLY A 450 -0.18 -11.93 20.70
N THR A 451 -0.15 -13.21 20.33
CA THR A 451 0.58 -14.23 21.10
C THR A 451 2.09 -14.07 20.92
N ILE A 452 2.85 -14.00 22.03
CA ILE A 452 4.31 -14.02 21.97
C ILE A 452 4.77 -15.44 21.56
N LEU A 453 5.43 -15.53 20.40
CA LEU A 453 5.95 -16.79 19.85
C LEU A 453 7.38 -17.06 20.32
N ALA A 454 8.21 -16.01 20.40
CA ALA A 454 9.54 -16.05 21.00
C ALA A 454 9.72 -14.90 22.00
N GLU A 455 10.06 -15.26 23.22
CA GLU A 455 10.26 -14.32 24.33
C GLU A 455 11.42 -13.33 24.06
N PRO A 456 11.35 -12.10 24.61
CA PRO A 456 12.40 -11.09 24.52
C PRO A 456 13.80 -11.63 24.82
N ARG A 457 14.73 -11.52 23.86
CA ARG A 457 16.12 -11.96 24.02
C ARG A 457 17.10 -11.13 23.20
N ALA A 458 18.37 -11.12 23.63
CA ALA A 458 19.44 -10.48 22.89
C ALA A 458 19.75 -11.24 21.59
N ILE A 459 19.84 -10.50 20.48
CA ILE A 459 20.22 -11.01 19.15
C ILE A 459 21.61 -10.53 18.71
N SER A 460 22.18 -9.52 19.38
CA SER A 460 23.57 -9.13 19.24
C SER A 460 24.40 -9.47 20.49
N SER A 461 25.72 -9.59 20.33
CA SER A 461 26.65 -9.97 21.40
C SER A 461 27.83 -8.99 21.54
N PRO A 462 27.59 -7.73 21.94
CA PRO A 462 28.64 -6.72 22.05
C PRO A 462 29.60 -6.92 23.24
N GLY A 463 29.38 -7.90 24.12
CA GLY A 463 30.17 -8.04 25.35
C GLY A 463 30.03 -6.80 26.25
N PRO A 464 31.11 -6.11 26.67
CA PRO A 464 31.04 -4.91 27.51
C PRO A 464 30.62 -3.63 26.74
N PHE A 465 30.49 -3.74 25.42
CA PHE A 465 30.19 -2.65 24.49
C PHE A 465 28.68 -2.51 24.29
N ARG A 466 28.27 -1.66 23.34
CA ARG A 466 26.88 -1.24 23.13
C ARG A 466 26.49 -1.44 21.68
N SER A 467 25.38 -2.13 21.45
CA SER A 467 24.68 -2.13 20.17
C SER A 467 23.47 -1.18 20.22
N ARG A 468 23.18 -0.47 19.11
CA ARG A 468 22.09 0.52 18.99
C ARG A 468 21.49 0.56 17.59
N TYR A 469 20.34 1.22 17.47
CA TYR A 469 19.69 1.55 16.19
C TYR A 469 19.49 0.33 15.28
N PRO A 470 18.75 -0.69 15.72
CA PRO A 470 18.51 -1.85 14.89
C PRO A 470 17.60 -1.50 13.71
N TYR A 471 17.95 -2.03 12.55
CA TYR A 471 17.10 -2.15 11.39
C TYR A 471 16.95 -3.63 11.05
N LEU A 472 15.73 -4.07 10.76
CA LEU A 472 15.44 -5.45 10.43
C LEU A 472 15.05 -5.56 8.95
N ARG A 473 15.50 -6.63 8.31
CA ARG A 473 15.00 -7.06 7.00
C ARG A 473 14.50 -8.50 7.12
N ALA A 474 13.21 -8.70 6.86
CA ALA A 474 12.62 -10.03 6.81
C ALA A 474 13.08 -10.76 5.54
N LEU A 475 13.33 -12.06 5.69
CA LEU A 475 13.74 -12.98 4.62
C LEU A 475 12.77 -14.19 4.52
N GLY A 476 11.64 -14.15 5.23
CA GLY A 476 10.64 -15.22 5.26
C GLY A 476 10.89 -16.24 6.38
N ASP A 477 12.03 -16.94 6.36
CA ASP A 477 12.40 -17.95 7.37
C ASP A 477 13.27 -17.38 8.51
N ARG A 478 13.94 -16.27 8.23
CA ARG A 478 14.95 -15.64 9.08
C ARG A 478 14.91 -14.13 8.91
N VAL A 479 15.63 -13.42 9.76
CA VAL A 479 15.71 -11.95 9.74
C VAL A 479 17.17 -11.54 9.71
N LEU A 480 17.51 -10.63 8.80
CA LEU A 480 18.77 -9.91 8.81
C LEU A 480 18.62 -8.68 9.71
N ALA A 481 19.40 -8.62 10.79
CA ALA A 481 19.47 -7.46 11.67
C ALA A 481 20.75 -6.68 11.38
N ILE A 482 20.62 -5.38 11.11
CA ILE A 482 21.71 -4.43 10.89
C ILE A 482 21.66 -3.40 12.02
N TYR A 483 22.77 -3.12 12.67
CA TYR A 483 22.81 -2.26 13.85
C TYR A 483 24.15 -1.58 14.00
N SER A 484 24.21 -0.53 14.82
CA SER A 484 25.43 0.18 15.18
C SER A 484 26.04 -0.43 16.44
N ASP A 485 27.36 -0.58 16.51
CA ASP A 485 28.06 -1.22 17.63
C ASP A 485 29.40 -0.54 17.94
N ASP A 486 29.71 -0.27 19.21
CA ASP A 486 30.96 0.40 19.63
C ASP A 486 32.11 -0.56 20.04
N ARG A 487 32.01 -1.86 19.71
CA ARG A 487 32.99 -2.89 20.11
C ARG A 487 34.41 -2.72 19.56
N ASP A 488 34.56 -2.03 18.44
CA ASP A 488 35.85 -1.81 17.79
C ASP A 488 36.71 -0.76 18.50
N GLN A 489 36.12 0.06 19.37
CA GLN A 489 36.80 1.10 20.15
C GLN A 489 37.61 2.08 19.29
N ASN A 490 37.10 2.42 18.11
CA ASN A 490 37.73 3.30 17.12
C ASN A 490 37.09 4.70 17.08
N ASP A 491 36.77 5.26 18.26
CA ASP A 491 36.20 6.62 18.43
C ASP A 491 34.78 6.79 17.83
N GLY A 492 33.97 5.71 17.84
CA GLY A 492 32.57 5.75 17.46
C GLY A 492 31.89 4.38 17.40
N TYR A 493 30.70 4.34 16.81
CA TYR A 493 29.98 3.12 16.43
C TYR A 493 30.30 2.69 15.00
N GLU A 494 30.28 1.40 14.73
CA GLU A 494 30.35 0.82 13.40
C GLU A 494 29.10 0.01 13.10
N LEU A 495 28.74 -0.13 11.82
CA LEU A 495 27.64 -0.99 11.43
C LEU A 495 28.06 -2.46 11.47
N TYR A 496 27.17 -3.28 11.99
CA TYR A 496 27.26 -4.72 12.04
C TYR A 496 25.99 -5.35 11.49
N ALA A 497 26.11 -6.57 10.96
CA ALA A 497 24.99 -7.40 10.57
C ALA A 497 25.04 -8.79 11.21
N VAL A 498 23.87 -9.32 11.54
CA VAL A 498 23.68 -10.72 11.95
C VAL A 498 22.37 -11.25 11.38
N THR A 499 22.39 -12.47 10.86
CA THR A 499 21.17 -13.19 10.48
C THR A 499 20.72 -14.05 11.65
N VAL A 500 19.44 -13.97 12.00
CA VAL A 500 18.81 -14.76 13.08
C VAL A 500 17.61 -15.53 12.54
N SER A 501 17.33 -16.71 13.10
CA SER A 501 16.14 -17.49 12.74
C SER A 501 14.83 -16.80 13.16
N ALA A 502 13.69 -17.32 12.70
CA ALA A 502 12.36 -16.93 13.18
C ALA A 502 12.15 -17.07 14.71
N ASP A 503 12.99 -17.85 15.40
CA ASP A 503 13.02 -18.01 16.86
C ASP A 503 14.14 -17.20 17.53
N LEU A 504 14.70 -16.23 16.78
CA LEU A 504 15.71 -15.26 17.24
C LEU A 504 17.03 -15.90 17.68
N VAL A 505 17.39 -17.02 17.06
CA VAL A 505 18.69 -17.67 17.26
C VAL A 505 19.67 -17.18 16.19
N PRO A 506 20.85 -16.65 16.54
CA PRO A 506 21.87 -16.29 15.56
C PRO A 506 22.26 -17.47 14.66
N LEU A 507 22.13 -17.26 13.34
CA LEU A 507 22.49 -18.20 12.28
C LEU A 507 23.82 -17.84 11.62
N SER A 508 24.20 -16.56 11.65
CA SER A 508 25.50 -16.08 11.18
C SER A 508 26.38 -15.60 12.33
N VAL A 509 27.67 -15.47 12.05
CA VAL A 509 28.55 -14.63 12.88
C VAL A 509 28.16 -13.16 12.68
N GLU A 510 28.38 -12.32 13.70
CA GLU A 510 28.24 -10.86 13.56
C GLU A 510 29.35 -10.33 12.65
N GLN A 511 28.97 -9.67 11.56
CA GLN A 511 29.88 -9.16 10.53
C GLN A 511 29.95 -7.64 10.60
N ARG A 512 31.16 -7.08 10.63
CA ARG A 512 31.38 -5.63 10.55
C ARG A 512 31.23 -5.14 9.11
N LEU A 513 30.54 -4.03 8.91
CA LEU A 513 30.21 -3.48 7.59
C LEU A 513 30.96 -2.18 7.28
N THR A 514 31.19 -1.35 8.29
CA THR A 514 31.86 -0.06 8.14
C THR A 514 33.19 -0.04 8.88
N PHE A 515 34.12 0.77 8.38
CA PHE A 515 35.48 0.89 8.90
C PHE A 515 35.88 2.37 9.06
N ALA A 516 34.99 3.15 9.63
CA ALA A 516 35.15 4.59 9.82
C ALA A 516 35.89 4.91 11.14
N PRO A 517 36.71 5.97 11.20
CA PRO A 517 37.33 6.40 12.47
C PRO A 517 36.34 7.07 13.44
N ARG A 518 35.01 7.02 13.21
CA ARG A 518 33.94 7.67 14.00
C ARG A 518 32.58 6.95 13.85
N ASP A 519 31.45 7.63 14.07
CA ASP A 519 30.12 7.06 14.17
C ASP A 519 29.50 6.78 12.80
N SER A 520 29.38 5.50 12.45
CA SER A 520 28.41 4.99 11.48
C SER A 520 27.15 4.52 12.22
N ILE A 521 26.06 5.28 12.13
CA ILE A 521 24.83 5.01 12.89
C ILE A 521 23.52 5.12 12.10
N GLY A 522 22.47 4.50 12.64
CA GLY A 522 21.11 4.59 12.10
C GLY A 522 20.98 3.98 10.70
N PRO A 523 21.32 2.68 10.54
CA PRO A 523 21.17 2.00 9.27
C PRO A 523 19.71 1.93 8.84
N ILE A 524 19.46 2.10 7.54
CA ILE A 524 18.18 1.86 6.86
C ILE A 524 18.49 1.04 5.63
N ALA A 525 17.82 -0.10 5.45
CA ALA A 525 18.20 -1.06 4.43
C ALA A 525 17.04 -1.55 3.56
N THR A 526 17.34 -1.87 2.31
CA THR A 526 16.42 -2.49 1.36
C THR A 526 17.18 -3.42 0.44
N PHE A 527 16.49 -4.39 -0.19
CA PHE A 527 17.10 -5.22 -1.23
C PHE A 527 17.57 -4.37 -2.41
N GLY A 528 18.52 -4.94 -3.14
CA GLY A 528 19.16 -4.41 -4.33
C GLY A 528 18.97 -5.29 -5.56
N PRO A 529 19.70 -5.00 -6.64
CA PRO A 529 19.56 -5.66 -7.94
C PRO A 529 19.92 -7.16 -7.96
N GLU A 530 20.77 -7.63 -7.04
CA GLU A 530 21.28 -9.01 -7.03
C GLU A 530 20.96 -9.69 -5.68
N GLY A 531 19.81 -9.35 -5.08
CA GLY A 531 19.45 -9.79 -3.73
C GLY A 531 20.40 -9.23 -2.65
N ASP A 532 21.36 -8.39 -3.04
CA ASP A 532 22.21 -7.65 -2.13
C ASP A 532 21.35 -6.70 -1.28
N VAL A 533 21.90 -6.24 -0.16
CA VAL A 533 21.19 -5.33 0.74
C VAL A 533 21.90 -3.99 0.73
N GLY A 534 21.27 -2.99 0.12
CA GLY A 534 21.69 -1.60 0.19
C GLY A 534 21.38 -1.00 1.54
N ILE A 535 22.34 -0.25 2.10
CA ILE A 535 22.29 0.29 3.46
C ILE A 535 22.64 1.77 3.42
N LEU A 536 21.67 2.61 3.79
CA LEU A 536 21.82 4.05 4.00
C LEU A 536 22.06 4.31 5.49
N PHE A 537 22.99 5.20 5.83
CA PHE A 537 23.31 5.47 7.24
C PHE A 537 23.95 6.86 7.41
N ARG A 538 23.93 7.38 8.64
CA ARG A 538 24.69 8.58 9.00
C ARG A 538 26.14 8.19 9.31
N ASP A 539 27.09 8.95 8.80
CA ASP A 539 28.51 8.80 9.08
C ASP A 539 29.20 10.17 9.24
N ASP A 540 30.16 10.29 10.16
CA ASP A 540 30.95 11.50 10.41
C ASP A 540 32.48 11.33 10.24
N ARG A 541 32.89 10.34 9.44
CA ARG A 541 34.29 10.05 9.06
C ARG A 541 35.02 11.23 8.41
N GLU A 542 34.31 12.12 7.71
CA GLU A 542 34.90 13.25 7.00
C GLU A 542 34.74 14.54 7.80
N GLY A 543 35.83 15.02 8.40
CA GLY A 543 35.84 16.32 9.10
C GLY A 543 35.04 16.37 10.42
N GLY A 544 34.27 15.33 10.74
CA GLY A 544 33.39 15.27 11.92
C GLY A 544 32.00 15.83 11.66
N GLU A 545 31.71 16.21 10.42
CA GLU A 545 30.38 16.63 9.99
C GLU A 545 29.52 15.42 9.66
N HIS A 546 28.22 15.52 9.95
CA HIS A 546 27.30 14.40 9.76
C HIS A 546 26.86 14.37 8.31
N HIS A 547 27.17 13.30 7.60
CA HIS A 547 26.72 13.06 6.24
C HIS A 547 25.99 11.72 6.15
N VAL A 548 25.26 11.54 5.06
CA VAL A 548 24.60 10.29 4.71
C VAL A 548 25.46 9.54 3.72
N PHE A 549 25.72 8.27 4.02
CA PHE A 549 26.50 7.35 3.21
C PHE A 549 25.69 6.13 2.85
N PHE A 550 26.13 5.45 1.80
CA PHE A 550 25.56 4.22 1.28
C PHE A 550 26.63 3.15 1.20
N THR A 551 26.27 1.94 1.61
CA THR A 551 27.09 0.72 1.42
C THR A 551 26.18 -0.46 1.12
N ARG A 552 26.75 -1.64 0.87
CA ARG A 552 26.01 -2.84 0.48
C ARG A 552 26.57 -4.09 1.13
N LEU A 553 25.67 -5.02 1.41
CA LEU A 553 25.96 -6.41 1.72
C LEU A 553 25.70 -7.25 0.47
N GLY A 554 26.71 -7.97 -0.03
CA GLY A 554 26.52 -8.94 -1.11
C GLY A 554 25.73 -10.15 -0.63
N CYS A 555 24.97 -10.77 -1.53
CA CYS A 555 24.26 -12.02 -1.29
C CYS A 555 25.02 -13.20 -1.92
N ILE A 556 25.14 -14.29 -1.17
CA ILE A 556 25.65 -15.57 -1.65
C ILE A 556 24.57 -16.62 -1.40
N ALA A 557 24.03 -17.19 -2.48
CA ALA A 557 22.97 -18.18 -2.42
C ALA A 557 23.38 -19.39 -1.56
N GLY A 558 22.40 -20.02 -0.90
CA GLY A 558 22.60 -21.29 -0.21
C GLY A 558 22.99 -22.41 -1.18
N ASP A 559 23.71 -23.42 -0.69
CA ASP A 559 24.03 -24.64 -1.43
C ASP A 559 22.82 -25.60 -1.50
#